data_AF-A0A525CCP3-F1
#
_entry.id   AF-A0A525CCP3-F1
#
_cell.length_a   1.000
_cell.length_b   1.000
_cell.length_c   1.000
_cell.angle_alpha   90.00
_cell.angle_beta   90.00
_cell.angle_gamma   90.00
#
_symmetry.space_group_name_H-M   'P 1'
#
loop_
_entity.id
_entity.type
_entity.pdbx_description
1 polymer ?
#
loop_
_entity_poly.entity_id
_entity_poly.type
_entity_poly.pdbx_seq_one_letter_code
_entity_poly.pdbx_strand_id
1 'polypeptide(L)'
;MKAMNNIVKTLSVITLFALTAVANAIPVSYTESAPQTAAGQVFNFEYNPILDSTGEGSLYIKARGDYSVAWPAIENLGFNIDGVFTGIAAPQYGNVINTYSYDDVLFEIEFTIGESLMDEITESLSAVLVLDLASDVNIVTANSFVEATLSYEGVSNEVPEPAILFILGAGLLGFAGIKRRR
;
A
#
# COMPACT_ATOMS: atom_id res chain seq x y z
N MET A 1 3.53 55.46 38.86
CA MET A 1 3.72 53.99 38.81
C MET A 1 2.38 53.27 38.89
N LYS A 2 1.68 53.05 37.76
CA LYS A 2 0.42 52.27 37.74
C LYS A 2 0.09 51.62 36.39
N ALA A 3 1.01 51.67 35.42
CA ALA A 3 0.78 51.24 34.04
C ALA A 3 1.36 49.85 33.71
N MET A 4 2.19 49.26 34.58
CA MET A 4 2.92 48.01 34.30
C MET A 4 2.15 46.72 34.65
N ASN A 5 1.02 46.80 35.35
CA ASN A 5 0.29 45.60 35.80
C ASN A 5 -0.71 45.03 34.80
N ASN A 6 -0.99 45.72 33.69
CA ASN A 6 -2.00 45.27 32.73
C ASN A 6 -1.41 44.54 31.52
N ILE A 7 -0.11 44.70 31.24
CA ILE A 7 0.55 44.02 30.11
C ILE A 7 0.87 42.56 30.45
N VAL A 8 1.05 42.24 31.74
CA VAL A 8 1.32 40.86 32.21
C VAL A 8 0.05 39.99 32.21
N LYS A 9 -1.15 40.59 32.30
CA LYS A 9 -2.42 39.85 32.30
C LYS A 9 -2.98 39.56 30.90
N THR A 10 -2.43 40.19 29.86
CA THR A 10 -2.82 39.97 28.46
C THR A 10 -1.82 39.07 27.71
N LEU A 11 -0.90 38.42 28.43
CA LEU A 11 0.15 37.58 27.84
C LEU A 11 0.04 36.09 28.22
N SER A 12 -1.15 35.64 28.63
CA SER A 12 -1.37 34.26 29.12
C SER A 12 -2.44 33.48 28.34
N VAL A 13 -2.87 33.95 27.17
CA VAL A 13 -3.95 33.27 26.38
C VAL A 13 -3.47 32.77 25.01
N ILE A 14 -2.19 32.93 24.67
CA ILE A 14 -1.62 32.28 23.46
C ILE A 14 -0.78 31.09 23.92
N THR A 15 -1.39 30.19 24.69
CA THR A 15 -0.86 28.85 24.88
C THR A 15 -1.15 28.09 23.59
N LEU A 16 -0.23 28.27 22.63
CA LEU A 16 0.26 27.26 21.69
C LEU A 16 -0.57 25.95 21.66
N PHE A 17 -1.71 25.96 20.97
CA PHE A 17 -2.30 24.72 20.45
C PHE A 17 -1.63 24.42 19.12
N ALA A 18 -0.38 23.96 19.18
CA ALA A 18 0.21 23.22 18.08
C ALA A 18 -0.51 21.87 18.04
N LEU A 19 -1.64 21.82 17.35
CA LEU A 19 -2.26 20.55 16.97
C LEU A 19 -1.34 19.93 15.91
N THR A 20 -0.41 19.10 16.36
CA THR A 20 0.30 18.20 15.46
C THR A 20 -0.73 17.28 14.85
N ALA A 21 -0.95 17.41 13.54
CA ALA A 21 -1.58 16.39 12.73
C ALA A 21 -0.80 15.09 12.97
N VAL A 22 -1.41 14.12 13.65
CA VAL A 22 -0.82 12.78 13.69
C VAL A 22 -1.11 12.20 12.31
N ALA A 23 -0.09 12.09 11.47
CA ALA A 23 -0.17 11.29 10.26
C ALA A 23 -0.50 9.86 10.72
N ASN A 24 -1.74 9.44 10.52
CA ASN A 24 -2.14 8.09 10.83
C ASN A 24 -1.74 7.21 9.64
N ALA A 25 -1.03 6.13 9.92
CA ALA A 25 -0.86 5.04 8.98
C ALA A 25 -2.24 4.44 8.65
N ILE A 26 -2.51 4.22 7.36
CA ILE A 26 -3.70 3.54 6.88
C ILE A 26 -3.32 2.31 6.06
N PRO A 27 -4.03 1.18 6.20
CA PRO A 27 -3.74 0.02 5.38
C PRO A 27 -4.10 0.28 3.92
N VAL A 28 -3.15 -0.03 3.04
CA VAL A 28 -3.26 0.10 1.58
C VAL A 28 -3.11 -1.29 0.96
N SER A 29 -3.90 -1.57 -0.08
CA SER A 29 -3.82 -2.82 -0.82
C SER A 29 -4.22 -2.61 -2.27
N TYR A 30 -3.36 -3.05 -3.20
CA TYR A 30 -3.61 -3.07 -4.63
C TYR A 30 -3.63 -4.52 -5.11
N THR A 31 -4.75 -4.98 -5.66
CA THR A 31 -4.88 -6.35 -6.19
C THR A 31 -5.20 -6.30 -7.66
N GLU A 32 -4.36 -6.94 -8.48
CA GLU A 32 -4.52 -7.05 -9.91
C GLU A 32 -4.47 -8.51 -10.35
N SER A 33 -5.20 -8.84 -11.41
CA SER A 33 -5.28 -10.20 -11.94
C SER A 33 -5.48 -10.18 -13.45
N ALA A 34 -4.82 -11.09 -14.15
CA ALA A 34 -4.94 -11.23 -15.58
C ALA A 34 -4.86 -12.69 -16.04
N PRO A 35 -5.69 -13.10 -17.02
CA PRO A 35 -5.56 -14.41 -17.64
C PRO A 35 -4.33 -14.46 -18.55
N GLN A 36 -3.68 -15.63 -18.59
CA GLN A 36 -2.61 -15.90 -19.54
C GLN A 36 -3.21 -16.17 -20.94
N THR A 37 -2.71 -15.46 -21.94
CA THR A 37 -3.15 -15.54 -23.34
C THR A 37 -2.04 -15.99 -24.30
N ALA A 38 -0.78 -15.98 -23.85
CA ALA A 38 0.37 -16.53 -24.57
C ALA A 38 1.32 -17.28 -23.61
N ALA A 39 2.09 -18.23 -24.13
CA ALA A 39 3.21 -18.84 -23.39
C ALA A 39 4.30 -17.79 -23.12
N GLY A 40 4.95 -17.87 -21.95
CA GLY A 40 5.99 -16.91 -21.55
C GLY A 40 5.53 -15.44 -21.55
N GLN A 41 4.26 -15.20 -21.22
CA GLN A 41 3.67 -13.86 -21.25
C GLN A 41 4.24 -12.99 -20.12
N VAL A 42 4.50 -11.72 -20.44
CA VAL A 42 4.80 -10.67 -19.46
C VAL A 42 3.53 -9.90 -19.12
N PHE A 43 3.25 -9.73 -17.82
CA PHE A 43 2.17 -8.91 -17.29
C PHE A 43 2.74 -7.63 -16.68
N ASN A 44 2.07 -6.52 -16.90
CA ASN A 44 2.42 -5.22 -16.33
C ASN A 44 1.19 -4.70 -15.57
N PHE A 45 1.32 -4.53 -14.27
CA PHE A 45 0.29 -3.99 -13.39
C PHE A 45 0.73 -2.62 -12.90
N GLU A 46 -0.06 -1.59 -13.22
CA GLU A 46 0.22 -0.20 -12.87
C GLU A 46 -0.57 0.20 -11.63
N TYR A 47 0.13 0.57 -10.56
CA TYR A 47 -0.45 1.10 -9.33
C TYR A 47 -0.35 2.62 -9.33
N ASN A 48 -1.40 3.29 -9.81
CA ASN A 48 -1.46 4.74 -9.87
C ASN A 48 -2.87 5.27 -9.54
N PRO A 49 -3.05 6.07 -8.47
CA PRO A 49 -2.00 6.55 -7.55
C PRO A 49 -1.59 5.50 -6.50
N ILE A 50 -0.31 5.53 -6.09
CA ILE A 50 0.19 4.84 -4.88
C ILE A 50 0.45 5.86 -3.76
N LEU A 51 0.20 5.48 -2.50
CA LEU A 51 0.50 6.32 -1.33
C LEU A 51 1.93 6.09 -0.85
N ASP A 52 2.58 7.13 -0.32
CA ASP A 52 3.86 7.01 0.39
C ASP A 52 3.76 5.96 1.50
N SER A 53 4.77 5.10 1.59
CA SER A 53 4.89 4.10 2.64
C SER A 53 5.16 4.73 4.01
N THR A 54 4.74 4.05 5.07
CA THR A 54 5.08 4.37 6.46
C THR A 54 5.77 3.21 7.17
N GLY A 55 6.21 2.18 6.43
CA GLY A 55 6.77 0.97 6.98
C GLY A 55 6.96 -0.15 5.95
N GLU A 56 7.12 -1.37 6.46
CA GLU A 56 7.23 -2.57 5.63
C GLU A 56 5.94 -2.84 4.82
N GLY A 57 6.09 -3.61 3.75
CA GLY A 57 4.99 -4.08 2.93
C GLY A 57 5.10 -5.56 2.61
N SER A 58 4.14 -6.07 1.86
CA SER A 58 4.20 -7.41 1.29
C SER A 58 3.71 -7.44 -0.15
N LEU A 59 4.34 -8.33 -0.93
CA LEU A 59 3.91 -8.72 -2.25
C LEU A 59 3.42 -10.17 -2.18
N TYR A 60 2.12 -10.36 -2.33
CA TYR A 60 1.52 -11.68 -2.50
C TYR A 60 1.32 -11.96 -3.99
N ILE A 61 1.72 -13.14 -4.45
CA ILE A 61 1.52 -13.61 -5.82
C ILE A 61 0.79 -14.94 -5.77
N LYS A 62 -0.22 -15.06 -6.62
CA LYS A 62 -0.96 -16.31 -6.85
C LYS A 62 -1.01 -16.57 -8.34
N ALA A 63 -0.64 -17.77 -8.74
CA ALA A 63 -0.60 -18.11 -10.15
C ALA A 63 -1.06 -19.55 -10.39
N ARG A 64 -1.72 -19.74 -11.53
CA ARG A 64 -1.99 -21.06 -12.11
C ARG A 64 -1.45 -21.12 -13.51
N GLY A 65 -0.73 -22.18 -13.83
CA GLY A 65 -0.11 -22.35 -15.14
C GLY A 65 0.69 -23.63 -15.22
N ASP A 66 1.50 -23.70 -16.28
CA ASP A 66 2.44 -24.78 -16.58
C ASP A 66 3.68 -24.65 -15.67
N TYR A 67 3.52 -24.98 -14.39
CA TYR A 67 4.59 -24.91 -13.40
C TYR A 67 4.90 -26.30 -12.84
N SER A 68 6.18 -26.66 -12.87
CA SER A 68 6.69 -27.88 -12.27
C SER A 68 6.93 -27.74 -10.76
N VAL A 69 6.43 -28.70 -10.00
CA VAL A 69 6.71 -28.87 -8.56
C VAL A 69 7.95 -29.72 -8.28
N ALA A 70 8.45 -30.44 -9.28
CA ALA A 70 9.58 -31.37 -9.16
C ALA A 70 10.78 -30.91 -9.99
N TRP A 71 11.97 -31.36 -9.61
CA TRP A 71 13.20 -31.02 -10.31
C TRP A 71 13.23 -31.64 -11.73
N PRO A 72 13.67 -30.89 -12.76
CA PRO A 72 14.17 -29.51 -12.69
C PRO A 72 13.02 -28.50 -12.70
N ALA A 73 12.98 -27.62 -11.69
CA ALA A 73 11.98 -26.56 -11.59
C ALA A 73 12.40 -25.37 -12.46
N ILE A 74 12.23 -25.54 -13.77
CA ILE A 74 12.59 -24.55 -14.80
C ILE A 74 11.45 -23.58 -15.09
N GLU A 75 10.21 -23.94 -14.76
CA GLU A 75 9.02 -23.12 -14.95
C GLU A 75 8.77 -22.27 -13.71
N ASN A 76 9.10 -20.99 -13.81
CA ASN A 76 8.93 -20.03 -12.73
C ASN A 76 8.40 -18.69 -13.26
N LEU A 77 7.99 -17.85 -12.32
CA LEU A 77 7.55 -16.49 -12.55
C LEU A 77 8.59 -15.55 -11.97
N GLY A 78 9.19 -14.70 -12.81
CA GLY A 78 9.98 -13.57 -12.34
C GLY A 78 9.07 -12.42 -11.92
N PHE A 79 9.42 -11.69 -10.87
CA PHE A 79 8.74 -10.45 -10.53
C PHE A 79 9.72 -9.29 -10.40
N ASN A 80 9.24 -8.09 -10.71
CA ASN A 80 9.99 -6.85 -10.59
C ASN A 80 9.03 -5.68 -10.30
N ILE A 81 9.22 -4.98 -9.19
CA ILE A 81 8.56 -3.70 -8.91
C ILE A 81 9.57 -2.58 -9.15
N ASP A 82 9.36 -1.79 -10.20
CA ASP A 82 10.13 -0.59 -10.59
C ASP A 82 11.67 -0.73 -10.67
N GLY A 83 12.19 -1.96 -10.75
CA GLY A 83 13.62 -2.27 -10.67
C GLY A 83 14.19 -2.30 -9.25
N VAL A 84 13.35 -2.03 -8.24
CA VAL A 84 13.71 -1.91 -6.82
C VAL A 84 13.61 -3.26 -6.12
N PHE A 85 12.47 -3.93 -6.27
CA PHE A 85 12.19 -5.21 -5.63
C PHE A 85 11.98 -6.31 -6.66
N THR A 86 12.93 -7.24 -6.76
CA THR A 86 12.95 -8.28 -7.78
C THR A 86 13.15 -9.66 -7.18
N GLY A 87 12.58 -10.69 -7.80
CA GLY A 87 12.80 -12.06 -7.37
C GLY A 87 12.10 -13.08 -8.27
N ILE A 88 12.00 -14.30 -7.74
CA ILE A 88 11.38 -15.44 -8.43
C ILE A 88 10.28 -16.01 -7.54
N ALA A 89 9.08 -16.12 -8.09
CA ALA A 89 7.96 -16.87 -7.56
C ALA A 89 7.88 -18.24 -8.27
N ALA A 90 7.92 -19.31 -7.50
CA ALA A 90 7.82 -20.67 -8.03
C ALA A 90 7.11 -21.58 -7.02
N PRO A 91 6.45 -22.66 -7.47
CA PRO A 91 5.80 -23.61 -6.57
C PRO A 91 6.70 -24.15 -5.46
N GLN A 92 8.00 -24.36 -5.72
CA GLN A 92 8.91 -24.91 -4.69
C GLN A 92 9.24 -23.94 -3.53
N TYR A 93 9.01 -22.64 -3.73
CA TYR A 93 9.26 -21.61 -2.72
C TYR A 93 7.96 -21.11 -2.06
N GLY A 94 6.81 -21.46 -2.65
CA GLY A 94 5.50 -21.05 -2.19
C GLY A 94 4.70 -22.18 -1.55
N ASN A 95 3.41 -21.92 -1.38
CA ASN A 95 2.42 -22.88 -0.96
C ASN A 95 1.65 -23.39 -2.19
N VAL A 96 1.78 -24.69 -2.47
CA VAL A 96 1.04 -25.33 -3.57
C VAL A 96 -0.38 -25.62 -3.10
N ILE A 97 -1.35 -24.88 -3.65
CA ILE A 97 -2.76 -25.04 -3.31
C ILE A 97 -3.34 -26.29 -3.96
N ASN A 98 -3.02 -26.51 -5.23
CA ASN A 98 -3.52 -27.66 -5.98
C ASN A 98 -2.61 -28.03 -7.16
N THR A 99 -2.61 -29.31 -7.49
CA THR A 99 -1.91 -29.90 -8.65
C THR A 99 -2.93 -30.65 -9.49
N TYR A 100 -3.31 -30.09 -10.64
CA TYR A 100 -4.34 -30.66 -11.52
C TYR A 100 -3.76 -31.71 -12.48
N SER A 101 -2.51 -31.53 -12.91
CA SER A 101 -1.69 -32.50 -13.66
C SER A 101 -0.22 -32.36 -13.25
N TYR A 102 0.72 -33.02 -13.93
CA TYR A 102 2.15 -32.94 -13.60
C TYR A 102 2.68 -31.49 -13.65
N ASP A 103 2.11 -30.70 -14.56
CA ASP A 103 2.56 -29.38 -14.98
C ASP A 103 1.48 -28.30 -14.70
N ASP A 104 0.20 -28.65 -14.50
CA ASP A 104 -0.86 -27.69 -14.13
C ASP A 104 -0.92 -27.49 -12.62
N VAL A 105 -0.28 -26.42 -12.12
CA VAL A 105 -0.16 -26.14 -10.70
C VAL A 105 -0.74 -24.76 -10.37
N LEU A 106 -1.54 -24.72 -9.30
CA LEU A 106 -1.96 -23.49 -8.61
C LEU A 106 -1.13 -23.35 -7.34
N PHE A 107 -0.40 -22.25 -7.23
CA PHE A 107 0.39 -21.92 -6.05
C PHE A 107 0.20 -20.46 -5.64
N GLU A 108 0.59 -20.17 -4.41
CA GLU A 108 0.67 -18.83 -3.85
C GLU A 108 2.00 -18.64 -3.12
N ILE A 109 2.48 -17.40 -3.06
CA ILE A 109 3.70 -17.05 -2.34
C ILE A 109 3.59 -15.60 -1.86
N GLU A 110 4.13 -15.32 -0.68
CA GLU A 110 4.19 -13.99 -0.11
C GLU A 110 5.64 -13.61 0.16
N PHE A 111 6.00 -12.39 -0.23
CA PHE A 111 7.30 -11.80 0.02
C PHE A 111 7.15 -10.59 0.92
N THR A 112 7.98 -10.49 1.95
CA THR A 112 8.11 -9.27 2.76
C THR A 112 9.00 -8.27 2.04
N ILE A 113 8.55 -7.03 1.94
CA ILE A 113 9.30 -5.90 1.40
C ILE A 113 9.71 -5.02 2.59
N GLY A 114 11.01 -4.86 2.79
CA GLY A 114 11.53 -4.01 3.87
C GLY A 114 11.19 -2.54 3.65
N GLU A 115 11.06 -1.79 4.75
CA GLU A 115 10.71 -0.36 4.79
C GLU A 115 11.50 0.47 3.76
N SER A 116 12.84 0.31 3.69
CA SER A 116 13.65 1.10 2.75
C SER A 116 13.31 0.86 1.27
N LEU A 117 12.88 -0.36 0.93
CA LEU A 117 12.48 -0.70 -0.44
C LEU A 117 11.05 -0.22 -0.70
N MET A 118 10.16 -0.29 0.29
CA MET A 118 8.82 0.27 0.19
C MET A 118 8.85 1.80 -0.01
N ASP A 119 9.74 2.50 0.68
CA ASP A 119 9.95 3.93 0.49
C ASP A 119 10.40 4.24 -0.95
N GLU A 120 11.35 3.48 -1.49
CA GLU A 120 11.83 3.66 -2.88
C GLU A 120 10.75 3.31 -3.91
N ILE A 121 9.94 2.26 -3.69
CA ILE A 121 8.80 1.91 -4.56
C ILE A 121 7.75 3.04 -4.57
N THR A 122 7.47 3.63 -3.42
CA THR A 122 6.37 4.60 -3.28
C THR A 122 6.80 6.05 -3.55
N GLU A 123 8.10 6.35 -3.58
CA GLU A 123 8.67 7.70 -3.79
C GLU A 123 8.09 8.42 -5.02
N SER A 124 7.81 7.68 -6.10
CA SER A 124 7.33 8.27 -7.35
C SER A 124 5.81 8.49 -7.39
N LEU A 125 5.07 8.08 -6.36
CA LEU A 125 3.61 8.09 -6.28
C LEU A 125 2.91 7.30 -7.42
N SER A 126 3.68 6.45 -8.11
CA SER A 126 3.23 5.39 -8.99
C SER A 126 4.16 4.20 -8.82
N ALA A 127 3.66 2.99 -9.05
CA ALA A 127 4.51 1.80 -9.12
C ALA A 127 4.08 0.87 -10.24
N VAL A 128 5.02 0.13 -10.84
CA VAL A 128 4.73 -0.88 -11.86
C VAL A 128 5.27 -2.23 -11.41
N LEU A 129 4.37 -3.18 -11.19
CA LEU A 129 4.71 -4.58 -11.00
C LEU A 129 4.72 -5.30 -12.35
N VAL A 130 5.88 -5.83 -12.70
CA VAL A 130 6.07 -6.73 -13.85
C VAL A 130 6.13 -8.16 -13.35
N LEU A 131 5.27 -9.02 -13.89
CA LEU A 131 5.34 -10.47 -13.72
C LEU A 131 5.73 -11.10 -15.06
N ASP A 132 6.90 -11.74 -15.10
CA ASP A 132 7.45 -12.36 -16.30
C ASP A 132 7.36 -13.88 -16.17
N LEU A 133 6.45 -14.49 -16.93
CA LEU A 133 6.41 -15.94 -17.04
C LEU A 133 7.62 -16.40 -17.84
N ALA A 134 8.43 -17.31 -17.28
CA ALA A 134 9.53 -17.91 -18.05
C ALA A 134 9.00 -18.49 -19.38
N SER A 135 9.84 -18.51 -20.42
CA SER A 135 9.46 -18.96 -21.77
C SER A 135 8.83 -20.35 -21.82
N ASP A 136 9.18 -21.16 -20.83
CA ASP A 136 8.77 -22.56 -20.73
C ASP A 136 7.38 -22.71 -20.09
N VAL A 137 6.83 -21.65 -19.48
CA VAL A 137 5.48 -21.64 -18.89
C VAL A 137 4.43 -21.49 -19.99
N ASN A 138 3.83 -22.61 -20.42
CA ASN A 138 2.76 -22.64 -21.40
C ASN A 138 1.36 -22.38 -20.81
N ILE A 139 0.39 -22.28 -21.71
CA ILE A 139 -1.03 -22.27 -21.36
C ILE A 139 -1.49 -23.72 -21.24
N VAL A 140 -1.72 -24.20 -20.02
CA VAL A 140 -2.21 -25.58 -19.82
C VAL A 140 -3.71 -25.67 -20.02
N THR A 141 -4.46 -24.64 -19.60
CA THR A 141 -5.91 -24.56 -19.77
C THR A 141 -6.39 -23.13 -19.95
N ALA A 142 -7.68 -22.94 -20.27
CA ALA A 142 -8.31 -21.61 -20.33
C ALA A 142 -8.35 -20.86 -18.98
N ASN A 143 -7.89 -21.49 -17.90
CA ASN A 143 -7.87 -20.93 -16.55
C ASN A 143 -6.45 -20.63 -16.04
N SER A 144 -5.43 -20.57 -16.90
CA SER A 144 -4.10 -20.08 -16.50
C SER A 144 -4.15 -18.56 -16.25
N PHE A 145 -3.61 -18.12 -15.13
CA PHE A 145 -3.66 -16.71 -14.70
C PHE A 145 -2.52 -16.37 -13.74
N VAL A 146 -2.31 -15.07 -13.57
CA VAL A 146 -1.54 -14.48 -12.48
C VAL A 146 -2.39 -13.47 -11.74
N GLU A 147 -2.22 -13.41 -10.44
CA GLU A 147 -2.80 -12.44 -9.52
C GLU A 147 -1.70 -11.96 -8.59
N ALA A 148 -1.65 -10.67 -8.33
CA ALA A 148 -0.71 -10.09 -7.40
C ALA A 148 -1.37 -9.03 -6.53
N THR A 149 -0.97 -9.01 -5.26
CA THR A 149 -1.41 -8.05 -4.27
C THR A 149 -0.21 -7.38 -3.63
N LEU A 150 -0.12 -6.05 -3.75
CA LEU A 150 0.82 -5.22 -3.00
C LEU A 150 0.09 -4.60 -1.81
N SER A 151 0.55 -4.87 -0.59
CA SER A 151 -0.06 -4.38 0.66
C SER A 151 0.97 -3.73 1.58
N TYR A 152 0.61 -2.62 2.22
CA TYR A 152 1.49 -1.88 3.15
C TYR A 152 0.67 -0.83 3.93
N GLU A 153 1.31 -0.13 4.86
CA GLU A 153 0.71 1.01 5.56
C GLU A 153 1.12 2.33 4.88
N GLY A 154 0.15 3.10 4.40
CA GLY A 154 0.37 4.36 3.70
C GLY A 154 0.16 5.60 4.55
N VAL A 155 0.75 6.72 4.14
CA VAL A 155 0.51 8.03 4.76
C VAL A 155 -0.94 8.46 4.48
N SER A 156 -1.73 8.63 5.54
CA SER A 156 -3.05 9.24 5.39
C SER A 156 -2.91 10.70 4.94
N ASN A 157 -3.45 10.98 3.74
CA ASN A 157 -3.62 12.34 3.24
C ASN A 157 -4.83 13.06 3.85
N GLU A 158 -5.42 12.54 4.93
CA GLU A 158 -6.48 13.24 5.65
C GLU A 158 -5.90 14.55 6.22
N VAL A 159 -6.25 15.66 5.55
CA VAL A 159 -6.03 16.99 6.10
C VAL A 159 -6.84 17.04 7.40
N PRO A 160 -6.18 17.22 8.58
CA PRO A 160 -6.92 17.34 9.82
C PRO A 160 -7.93 18.46 9.66
N GLU A 161 -9.21 18.17 9.93
CA GLU A 161 -10.23 19.20 9.89
C GLU A 161 -9.75 20.40 10.72
N PRO A 162 -9.73 21.62 10.16
CA PRO A 162 -9.22 22.76 10.88
C PRO A 162 -9.97 22.87 12.21
N ALA A 163 -9.25 22.88 13.34
CA ALA A 163 -9.82 23.11 14.67
C ALA A 163 -10.62 24.43 14.76
N ILE A 164 -10.49 25.29 13.74
CA ILE A 164 -11.36 26.43 13.47
C ILE A 164 -12.84 26.04 13.51
N LEU A 165 -13.27 24.86 13.03
CA LEU A 165 -14.68 24.42 13.11
C LEU A 165 -15.15 24.26 14.57
N PHE A 166 -14.33 23.64 15.42
CA PHE A 166 -14.59 23.54 16.85
C PHE A 166 -14.56 24.90 17.55
N ILE A 167 -13.62 25.77 17.19
CA ILE A 167 -13.50 27.12 17.77
C ILE A 167 -14.66 28.02 17.33
N LEU A 168 -15.11 27.92 16.07
CA LEU A 168 -16.28 28.64 15.57
C LEU A 168 -17.54 28.15 16.29
N GLY A 169 -17.71 26.84 16.44
CA GLY A 169 -18.83 26.23 17.16
C GLY A 169 -18.87 26.64 18.63
N ALA A 170 -17.74 26.52 19.34
CA ALA A 170 -17.63 26.92 20.75
C ALA A 170 -17.79 28.43 20.94
N GLY A 171 -17.23 29.23 20.02
CA GLY A 171 -17.37 30.69 20.01
C GLY A 171 -18.82 31.14 19.83
N LEU A 172 -19.55 30.55 18.87
CA LEU A 172 -20.97 30.83 18.64
C LEU A 172 -21.84 30.48 19.85
N LEU A 173 -21.58 29.35 20.52
CA LEU A 173 -22.27 28.98 21.77
C LEU A 173 -21.96 29.96 22.91
N GLY A 174 -20.71 30.43 23.01
CA GLY A 174 -20.31 31.47 23.97
C GLY A 174 -21.03 32.80 23.74
N PHE A 175 -21.14 33.26 22.49
CA PHE A 175 -21.86 34.49 22.14
C PHE A 175 -23.38 34.37 22.33
N ALA A 176 -23.97 33.21 22.03
CA ALA A 176 -25.39 32.95 22.26
C ALA A 176 -25.74 32.92 23.76
N GLY A 177 -24.84 32.42 24.62
CA GLY A 177 -25.01 32.41 26.08
C GLY A 177 -24.97 33.81 26.72
N ILE A 178 -24.18 34.73 26.18
CA ILE A 178 -24.03 36.10 26.71
C ILE A 178 -25.29 36.95 26.50
N LYS A 179 -26.08 36.67 25.45
CA LYS A 179 -27.31 37.43 25.14
C LYS A 179 -28.48 37.14 26.10
N ARG A 180 -28.39 36.10 26.94
CA ARG A 180 -29.48 35.68 27.85
C ARG A 180 -29.43 36.29 29.26
N ARG A 181 -28.46 37.17 29.55
CA ARG A 181 -28.27 37.85 30.86
C ARG A 181 -28.61 39.35 30.84
N ARG A 182 -29.58 39.78 30.03
CA ARG A 182 -30.23 41.10 30.16
C ARG A 182 -31.71 40.92 30.33
#